data_AF-G5BLD4-F1
#
_entry.id   AF-G5BLD4-F1
#
_cell.length_a   1.000
_cell.length_b   1.000
_cell.length_c   1.000
_cell.angle_alpha   90.00
_cell.angle_beta   90.00
_cell.angle_gamma   90.00
#
_symmetry.space_group_name_H-M   'P 1'
#
loop_
_entity.id
_entity.type
_entity.pdbx_description
1 polymer ?
#
loop_
_entity_poly.entity_id
_entity_poly.type
_entity_poly.pdbx_seq_one_letter_code
_entity_poly.pdbx_strand_id
1 'polypeptide(L)'
;MVEDVSSQQKQLDEISGDVPAGNIQSPGEMRRDLISQDEMFSDIYNIWEITGGLCLEVEGKMISRAEGNTDDSFIGENPSAEGPEGKDTESTVVTGVDIVVNHHLQETCFTKEDYKKYLKDCLKSKTNLENKDQKE
;
A
#
# COMPACT_ATOMS: atom_id res chain seq x y z
N MET A 1 -42.02 -5.73 33.82
CA MET A 1 -41.61 -4.47 33.18
C MET A 1 -40.67 -4.87 32.06
N VAL A 2 -41.22 -5.00 30.86
CA VAL A 2 -40.47 -5.35 29.64
C VAL A 2 -40.04 -4.02 29.04
N GLU A 3 -38.87 -3.54 29.48
CA GLU A 3 -38.29 -2.32 28.92
C GLU A 3 -37.72 -2.67 27.54
N ASP A 4 -38.63 -2.53 26.57
CA ASP A 4 -38.44 -2.02 25.22
C ASP A 4 -37.13 -2.40 24.50
N VAL A 5 -37.15 -3.60 23.92
CA VAL A 5 -36.17 -4.04 22.91
C VAL A 5 -36.08 -3.06 21.72
N SER A 6 -37.13 -2.26 21.49
CA SER A 6 -37.15 -1.22 20.45
C SER A 6 -36.18 -0.07 20.73
N SER A 7 -35.97 0.28 22.01
CA SER A 7 -34.99 1.29 22.42
C SER A 7 -33.55 0.79 22.26
N GLN A 8 -33.32 -0.51 22.42
CA GLN A 8 -32.03 -1.15 22.17
C GLN A 8 -31.72 -1.22 20.66
N GLN A 9 -32.73 -1.52 19.83
CA GLN A 9 -32.56 -1.53 18.37
C GLN A 9 -32.31 -0.12 17.81
N LYS A 10 -33.00 0.89 18.36
CA LYS A 10 -32.79 2.30 17.98
C LYS A 10 -31.40 2.80 18.39
N GLN A 11 -30.83 2.27 19.48
CA GLN A 11 -29.47 2.57 19.89
C GLN A 11 -28.43 1.88 18.98
N LEU A 12 -28.70 0.67 18.49
CA LEU A 12 -27.86 -0.04 17.51
C LEU A 12 -27.86 0.60 16.12
N ASP A 13 -28.96 1.24 15.72
CA ASP A 13 -29.00 1.99 14.45
C ASP A 13 -28.26 3.34 14.55
N GLU A 14 -28.11 3.92 15.76
CA GLU A 14 -27.36 5.18 16.01
C GLU A 14 -25.83 4.99 16.07
N ILE A 15 -25.33 3.78 16.36
CA ILE A 15 -23.89 3.44 16.25
C ILE A 15 -23.49 2.95 14.85
N SER A 16 -24.46 2.72 13.96
CA SER A 16 -24.22 2.72 12.51
C SER A 16 -24.22 4.15 11.98
N GLY A 17 -23.51 5.06 12.66
CA GLY A 17 -23.15 6.33 12.06
C GLY A 17 -22.32 6.02 10.82
N ASP A 18 -22.77 6.49 9.66
CA ASP A 18 -22.03 6.46 8.39
C ASP A 18 -20.54 6.67 8.69
N VAL A 19 -19.78 5.57 8.65
CA VAL A 19 -18.35 5.68 8.43
C VAL A 19 -18.30 6.40 7.09
N PRO A 20 -17.84 7.67 7.02
CA PRO A 20 -17.71 8.33 5.74
C PRO A 20 -16.91 7.36 4.91
N ALA A 21 -17.47 6.91 3.78
CA ALA A 21 -16.81 5.97 2.89
C ALA A 21 -15.47 6.59 2.54
N GLY A 22 -14.45 6.29 3.35
CA GLY A 22 -13.13 6.88 3.25
C GLY A 22 -12.70 6.43 1.90
N ASN A 23 -12.63 7.41 0.97
CA ASN A 23 -12.69 7.21 -0.46
C ASN A 23 -12.20 5.82 -0.82
N ILE A 24 -13.13 4.86 -1.00
CA ILE A 24 -12.77 3.55 -1.52
C ILE A 24 -12.47 3.84 -2.99
N GLN A 25 -11.24 4.33 -3.21
CA GLN A 25 -10.65 4.51 -4.51
C GLN A 25 -10.80 3.16 -5.17
N SER A 26 -11.54 3.11 -6.29
CA SER A 26 -11.67 1.89 -7.09
C SER A 26 -10.28 1.27 -7.25
N PRO A 27 -10.11 -0.05 -7.04
CA PRO A 27 -8.80 -0.67 -7.05
C PRO A 27 -8.21 -0.46 -8.44
N GLY A 28 -7.29 0.51 -8.54
CA GLY A 28 -6.59 0.81 -9.78
C GLY A 28 -5.75 -0.38 -10.21
N GLU A 29 -5.47 -0.46 -11.52
CA GLU A 29 -4.63 -1.52 -12.05
C GLU A 29 -3.21 -1.38 -11.50
N MET A 30 -2.72 -2.45 -10.87
CA MET A 30 -1.36 -2.52 -10.32
C MET A 30 -0.34 -2.72 -11.44
N ARG A 31 0.59 -1.77 -11.60
CA ARG A 31 1.72 -1.91 -12.52
C ARG A 31 2.86 -2.66 -11.84
N ARG A 32 3.30 -3.72 -12.50
CA ARG A 32 4.41 -4.59 -12.07
C ARG A 32 5.61 -4.42 -12.99
N ASP A 33 6.81 -4.54 -12.42
CA ASP A 33 8.02 -4.62 -13.23
C ASP A 33 8.04 -5.95 -14.00
N LEU A 34 8.45 -5.89 -15.26
CA LEU A 34 8.45 -7.07 -16.12
C LEU A 34 9.55 -8.08 -15.72
N ILE A 35 10.63 -7.62 -15.09
CA ILE A 35 11.82 -8.43 -14.81
C ILE A 35 11.72 -9.03 -13.40
N SER A 36 11.44 -8.22 -12.38
CA SER A 36 11.30 -8.69 -11.00
C SER A 36 9.90 -9.23 -10.68
N GLN A 37 8.88 -8.83 -11.45
CA GLN A 37 7.46 -9.09 -11.18
C GLN A 37 6.92 -8.42 -9.92
N ASP A 38 7.69 -7.53 -9.29
CA ASP A 38 7.27 -6.79 -8.12
C ASP A 38 6.32 -5.66 -8.50
N GLU A 39 5.40 -5.35 -7.58
CA GLU A 39 4.48 -4.22 -7.71
C GLU A 39 5.21 -2.90 -7.51
N MET A 40 4.99 -1.95 -8.42
CA MET A 40 5.65 -0.65 -8.43
C MET A 40 4.70 0.46 -7.99
N PHE A 41 3.57 0.61 -8.68
CA PHE A 41 2.54 1.62 -8.42
C PHE A 41 1.24 1.27 -9.14
N SER A 42 0.12 1.89 -8.77
CA SER A 42 -1.16 1.74 -9.47
C SER A 42 -1.44 2.89 -10.46
N ASP A 43 -2.37 2.67 -11.38
CA ASP A 43 -2.83 3.69 -12.35
C ASP A 43 -3.65 4.84 -11.74
N ILE A 44 -3.89 4.83 -10.42
CA ILE A 44 -4.66 5.88 -9.72
C ILE A 44 -3.88 7.20 -9.60
N TYR A 45 -2.56 7.17 -9.81
CA TYR A 45 -1.70 8.36 -9.77
C TYR A 45 -1.70 9.08 -11.12
N ASN A 46 -1.31 10.36 -11.11
CA ASN A 46 -1.05 11.07 -12.36
C ASN A 46 0.23 10.51 -13.00
N ILE A 47 0.09 9.93 -14.19
CA ILE A 47 1.18 9.29 -14.92
C ILE A 47 1.33 9.93 -16.29
N TRP A 48 2.57 10.26 -16.67
CA TRP A 48 2.90 10.75 -18.00
C TRP A 48 3.94 9.86 -18.68
N GLU A 49 3.75 9.65 -19.98
CA GLU A 49 4.79 9.07 -20.82
C GLU A 49 5.79 10.14 -21.22
N ILE A 50 7.06 9.86 -20.97
CA ILE A 50 8.19 10.72 -21.34
C ILE A 50 9.15 9.94 -22.23
N THR A 51 10.06 10.65 -22.90
CA THR A 51 11.08 10.04 -23.77
C THR A 51 10.45 9.15 -24.86
N GLY A 52 9.35 9.61 -25.47
CA GLY A 52 8.67 8.88 -26.55
C GLY A 52 8.06 7.54 -26.12
N GLY A 53 7.53 7.45 -24.90
CA GLY A 53 6.92 6.23 -24.36
C GLY A 53 7.90 5.26 -23.71
N LEU A 54 9.19 5.63 -23.60
CA LEU A 54 10.20 4.76 -23.01
C LEU A 54 10.25 4.82 -21.47
N CYS A 55 9.78 5.91 -20.86
CA CYS A 55 9.73 6.05 -19.40
C CYS A 55 8.39 6.64 -18.95
N LEU A 56 8.03 6.32 -17.71
CA LEU A 56 6.84 6.84 -17.05
C LEU A 56 7.28 7.77 -15.92
N GLU A 57 6.70 8.96 -15.86
CA GLU A 57 6.82 9.89 -14.74
C GLU A 57 5.52 9.80 -13.92
N VAL A 58 5.65 9.60 -12.61
CA VAL A 58 4.51 9.43 -11.70
C VAL A 58 4.55 10.52 -10.64
N GLU A 59 3.48 11.29 -10.52
CA GLU A 59 3.38 12.37 -9.53
C GLU A 59 3.03 11.81 -8.15
N GLY A 60 3.94 11.99 -7.19
CA GLY A 60 3.70 11.66 -5.79
C GLY A 60 3.49 12.89 -4.91
N LYS A 61 2.82 12.71 -3.78
CA LYS A 61 2.58 13.75 -2.76
C LYS A 61 3.25 13.37 -1.45
N MET A 62 3.79 14.36 -0.72
CA MET A 62 4.29 14.14 0.64
C MET A 62 3.13 13.86 1.60
N ILE A 63 3.21 12.76 2.33
CA ILE A 63 2.24 12.35 3.37
C ILE A 63 2.95 11.98 4.66
N SER A 64 2.21 12.05 5.77
CA SER A 64 2.60 11.50 7.07
C SER A 64 1.48 10.59 7.58
N ARG A 65 1.79 9.34 7.93
CA ARG A 65 0.85 8.37 8.49
C ARG A 65 1.37 7.86 9.84
N ALA A 66 0.49 7.80 10.85
CA ALA A 66 0.79 7.05 12.06
C ALA A 66 0.65 5.55 11.76
N GLU A 67 1.77 4.82 11.84
CA GLU A 67 1.84 3.37 11.77
C GLU A 67 1.37 2.79 13.12
N GLY A 68 0.41 1.88 13.08
CA GLY A 68 -0.15 1.24 14.30
C GLY A 68 -1.60 1.57 14.64
N ASN A 69 -2.39 2.22 13.78
CA ASN A 69 -3.85 2.27 13.95
C ASN A 69 -4.54 1.01 13.41
N THR A 70 -3.96 -0.16 13.66
CA THR A 70 -4.69 -1.40 13.41
C THR A 70 -5.83 -1.43 14.42
N ASP A 71 -7.04 -1.39 13.89
CA ASP A 71 -8.29 -1.78 14.53
C ASP A 71 -8.04 -3.01 15.43
N ASP A 72 -7.89 -2.76 16.74
CA ASP A 72 -7.67 -3.78 17.79
C ASP A 72 -8.84 -4.80 17.86
N SER A 73 -9.86 -4.63 17.04
CA SER A 73 -11.03 -5.51 16.94
C SER A 73 -10.73 -6.91 16.36
N PHE A 74 -9.53 -7.17 15.83
CA PHE A 74 -9.18 -8.47 15.23
C PHE A 74 -8.20 -9.34 16.02
N ILE A 75 -7.59 -8.84 17.10
CA ILE A 75 -6.85 -9.73 18.00
C ILE A 75 -7.84 -10.25 19.04
N GLY A 76 -8.37 -11.45 18.76
CA GLY A 76 -9.19 -12.20 19.70
C GLY A 76 -8.42 -12.47 20.99
N GLU A 77 -8.51 -11.53 21.92
CA GLU A 77 -7.85 -11.57 23.21
C GLU A 77 -8.64 -12.52 24.13
N ASN A 78 -8.00 -13.61 24.53
CA ASN A 78 -8.52 -14.54 25.52
C ASN A 78 -8.54 -13.85 26.90
N PRO A 79 -9.70 -13.59 27.52
CA PRO A 79 -9.83 -12.64 28.64
C PRO A 79 -9.49 -13.24 30.01
N SER A 80 -8.37 -13.96 30.13
CA SER A 80 -8.00 -14.66 31.38
C SER A 80 -6.62 -14.34 31.95
N ALA A 81 -5.92 -13.31 31.47
CA ALA A 81 -4.64 -12.89 32.06
C ALA A 81 -4.74 -11.45 32.57
N GLU A 82 -5.16 -11.29 33.83
CA GLU A 82 -5.06 -10.04 34.57
C GLU A 82 -3.57 -9.77 34.87
N GLY A 83 -3.01 -8.70 34.29
CA GLY A 83 -1.61 -8.26 34.45
C GLY A 83 -1.44 -6.81 33.98
N PRO A 84 -0.47 -6.05 34.55
CA PRO A 84 -0.61 -4.61 34.72
C PRO A 84 -0.42 -3.79 33.43
N GLU A 85 -1.36 -2.88 33.25
CA GLU A 85 -1.26 -1.52 32.68
C GLU A 85 -0.23 -1.27 31.56
N GLY A 86 -0.77 -1.13 30.35
CA GLY A 86 -0.50 0.03 29.51
C GLY A 86 0.93 0.15 28.99
N LYS A 87 1.30 -0.75 28.06
CA LYS A 87 2.38 -0.42 27.13
C LYS A 87 1.91 0.72 26.24
N ASP A 88 2.39 1.92 26.55
CA ASP A 88 2.39 3.07 25.66
C ASP A 88 3.07 2.64 24.36
N THR A 89 2.26 2.23 23.38
CA THR A 89 2.75 1.83 22.07
C THR A 89 3.05 3.12 21.35
N GLU A 90 4.33 3.49 21.31
CA GLU A 90 4.81 4.66 20.59
C GLU A 90 4.37 4.53 19.12
N SER A 91 3.32 5.25 18.74
CA SER A 91 2.83 5.30 17.37
C SER A 91 3.95 5.84 16.49
N THR A 92 4.50 5.01 15.61
CA THR A 92 5.59 5.43 14.75
C THR A 92 5.00 6.21 13.58
N VAL A 93 5.38 7.48 13.41
CA VAL A 93 4.88 8.28 12.28
C VAL A 93 5.83 8.12 11.09
N VAL A 94 5.34 7.50 10.01
CA VAL A 94 6.05 7.38 8.74
C VAL A 94 5.71 8.57 7.85
N THR A 95 6.73 9.32 7.44
CA THR A 95 6.59 10.44 6.50
C THR A 95 7.36 10.13 5.22
N GLY A 96 6.73 10.37 4.07
CA GLY A 96 7.35 10.12 2.78
C GLY A 96 6.43 10.44 1.62
N VAL A 97 6.90 10.18 0.40
CA VAL A 97 6.07 10.27 -0.81
C VAL A 97 5.02 9.14 -0.76
N ASP A 98 3.76 9.47 -0.98
CA ASP A 98 2.63 8.54 -0.91
C ASP A 98 2.81 7.26 -1.71
N ILE A 99 3.31 7.34 -2.94
CA ILE A 99 3.61 6.17 -3.77
C ILE A 99 4.63 5.26 -3.07
N VAL A 100 5.69 5.84 -2.52
CA VAL A 100 6.76 5.09 -1.83
C VAL A 100 6.22 4.43 -0.57
N VAL A 101 5.45 5.15 0.24
CA VAL A 101 4.90 4.66 1.50
C VAL A 101 3.82 3.60 1.26
N ASN A 102 2.92 3.80 0.29
CA ASN A 102 1.81 2.89 0.02
C ASN A 102 2.25 1.59 -0.67
N HIS A 103 3.26 1.65 -1.54
CA HIS A 103 3.78 0.49 -2.26
C HIS A 103 5.06 -0.08 -1.64
N HIS A 104 5.45 0.40 -0.45
CA HIS A 104 6.62 -0.05 0.31
C HIS A 104 7.94 -0.04 -0.49
N LEU A 105 8.07 0.93 -1.42
CA LEU A 105 9.25 1.02 -2.29
C LEU A 105 10.51 1.29 -1.46
N GLN A 106 11.59 0.60 -1.81
CA GLN A 106 12.86 0.70 -1.11
C GLN A 106 13.85 1.54 -1.92
N GLU A 107 14.48 2.52 -1.27
CA GLU A 107 15.58 3.25 -1.87
C GLU A 107 16.81 2.33 -2.01
N THR A 108 17.40 2.31 -3.21
CA THR A 108 18.58 1.50 -3.51
C THR A 108 19.79 2.37 -3.76
N CYS A 109 20.95 1.96 -3.24
CA CYS A 109 22.23 2.64 -3.48
C CYS A 109 23.08 1.83 -4.45
N PHE A 110 23.55 2.45 -5.53
CA PHE A 110 24.46 1.84 -6.50
C PHE A 110 25.74 2.65 -6.66
N THR A 111 26.87 1.97 -6.87
CA THR A 111 28.03 2.61 -7.47
C THR A 111 27.78 2.86 -8.96
N LYS A 112 28.55 3.76 -9.58
CA LYS A 112 28.43 4.04 -11.02
C LYS A 112 28.66 2.80 -11.89
N GLU A 113 29.50 1.87 -11.44
CA GLU A 113 29.80 0.63 -12.16
C GLU A 113 28.66 -0.37 -12.03
N ASP A 114 28.14 -0.56 -10.82
CA ASP A 114 27.01 -1.45 -10.55
C ASP A 114 25.76 -1.00 -11.30
N TYR A 115 25.48 0.30 -11.32
CA TYR A 115 24.33 0.86 -12.05
C TYR A 115 24.42 0.57 -13.56
N LYS A 116 25.60 0.76 -14.17
CA LYS A 116 25.82 0.45 -15.59
C LYS A 116 25.64 -1.04 -15.88
N LYS A 117 26.09 -1.90 -14.97
CA LYS A 117 25.92 -3.35 -15.10
C LYS A 117 24.45 -3.73 -15.00
N TYR A 118 23.75 -3.20 -14.00
CA TYR A 118 22.32 -3.43 -13.80
C TYR A 118 21.48 -3.05 -15.03
N LEU A 119 21.72 -1.87 -15.63
CA LEU A 119 21.04 -1.46 -16.86
C LEU A 119 21.27 -2.43 -18.02
N LYS A 120 22.52 -2.88 -18.21
CA LYS A 120 22.86 -3.85 -19.27
C LYS A 120 22.18 -5.19 -19.06
N ASP A 121 22.13 -5.67 -17.81
CA ASP A 121 21.53 -6.95 -17.49
C ASP A 121 20.00 -6.88 -17.60
N CYS A 122 19.38 -5.76 -17.20
CA CYS A 122 17.97 -5.46 -17.43
C CYS A 122 17.57 -5.56 -18.91
N LEU A 123 18.31 -4.90 -19.82
CA LEU A 123 18.03 -4.96 -21.27
C LEU A 123 18.14 -6.38 -21.84
N LYS A 124 19.14 -7.16 -21.40
CA LYS A 124 19.27 -8.56 -21.82
C LYS A 124 18.09 -9.40 -21.34
N SER A 125 17.65 -9.22 -20.09
CA SER A 125 16.49 -9.94 -19.56
C SER A 125 15.22 -9.67 -20.37
N LYS A 126 14.97 -8.40 -20.78
CA LYS A 126 13.83 -8.05 -21.65
C LYS A 126 13.89 -8.76 -23.00
N THR A 127 15.07 -8.77 -23.65
CA THR A 127 15.23 -9.48 -24.94
C THR A 127 15.00 -10.99 -24.83
N ASN A 128 15.33 -11.61 -23.69
CA ASN A 128 15.09 -13.04 -23.49
C ASN A 128 13.61 -13.38 -23.28
N LEU A 129 12.84 -12.44 -22.71
CA LEU A 129 11.39 -12.60 -22.56
C LEU A 129 10.70 -12.52 -23.93
N GLU A 130 11.00 -11.50 -24.74
CA GLU A 130 10.38 -11.32 -26.06
C GLU A 130 10.68 -12.48 -27.04
N ASN A 131 11.84 -13.12 -26.92
CA ASN A 131 12.19 -14.30 -27.73
C ASN A 131 11.48 -15.59 -27.28
N LYS A 132 10.95 -15.66 -26.06
CA LYS A 132 10.16 -16.80 -25.59
C LYS A 132 8.73 -16.74 -26.12
N ASP A 133 8.16 -15.55 -26.20
CA ASP A 133 6.79 -15.34 -26.70
C ASP A 133 6.66 -15.56 -28.22
N GLN A 134 7.78 -15.57 -28.96
CA GLN A 134 7.81 -15.85 -30.42
C GLN A 134 8.06 -17.33 -30.77
N LYS A 135 8.13 -18.23 -29.77
CA LYS A 135 8.40 -19.67 -29.99
C LYS A 135 7.19 -20.57 -29.67
N GLU A 136 5.99 -20.02 -29.58
CA GLU A 136 4.73 -20.79 -29.61
C GLU A 136 4.05 -20.72 -30.98
#